data_AF-A0A7K9IHT3-F1
#
_entry.id   AF-A0A7K9IHT3-F1
#
_cell.length_a   1.000
_cell.length_b   1.000
_cell.length_c   1.000
_cell.angle_alpha   90.00
_cell.angle_beta   90.00
_cell.angle_gamma   90.00
#
_symmetry.space_group_name_H-M   'P 1'
#
loop_
_entity.id
_entity.type
_entity.pdbx_description
1 polymer ?
#
loop_
_entity_poly.entity_id
_entity_poly.type
_entity_poly.pdbx_seq_one_letter_code
_entity_poly.pdbx_strand_id
1 'polypeptide(L)'
;VEARTLTMLRGLLHQLHAACSHLAAGARAFPSSVQETAGHVRHGVEGVQASLGSARSFRELSGLVLAQSRDSVTRAQLSLEGLLEHVGQHTPLPWLVGPFAPALVEYPEDVPVEMSKWEGCVTVG
;
A
#
# COMPACT_ATOMS: atom_id res chain seq x y z
N VAL A 1 19.75 17.61 -16.89
CA VAL A 1 18.44 17.84 -16.25
C VAL A 1 17.49 16.68 -16.53
N GLU A 2 17.26 16.34 -17.78
CA GLU A 2 16.38 15.24 -18.23
C GLU A 2 16.61 13.88 -17.55
N ALA A 3 17.84 13.37 -17.56
CA ALA A 3 18.15 12.08 -16.92
C ALA A 3 17.82 12.05 -15.41
N ARG A 4 18.03 13.17 -14.71
CA ARG A 4 17.68 13.31 -13.29
C ARG A 4 16.16 13.24 -13.11
N THR A 5 15.40 13.99 -13.91
CA THR A 5 13.94 13.99 -13.87
C THR A 5 13.36 12.60 -14.15
N LEU A 6 13.86 11.90 -15.16
CA LEU A 6 13.42 10.53 -15.49
C LEU A 6 13.79 9.52 -14.40
N THR A 7 14.93 9.70 -13.72
CA THR A 7 15.30 8.87 -12.56
C THR A 7 14.34 9.11 -11.40
N MET A 8 14.02 10.37 -11.10
CA MET A 8 13.03 10.73 -10.07
C MET A 8 11.65 10.17 -10.41
N LEU A 9 11.21 10.31 -11.67
CA LEU A 9 9.94 9.75 -12.15
C LEU A 9 9.86 8.24 -11.92
N ARG A 10 10.90 7.48 -12.29
CA ARG A 10 10.95 6.03 -12.04
C ARG A 10 10.89 5.69 -10.56
N GLY A 11 11.61 6.44 -9.72
CA GLY A 11 11.56 6.27 -8.27
C GLY A 11 10.14 6.44 -7.72
N LEU A 12 9.44 7.50 -8.14
CA LEU A 12 8.06 7.77 -7.74
C LEU A 12 7.09 6.71 -8.24
N LEU A 13 7.22 6.28 -9.51
CA LEU A 13 6.40 5.22 -10.08
C LEU A 13 6.60 3.89 -9.35
N HIS A 14 7.84 3.57 -8.98
CA HIS A 14 8.15 2.36 -8.22
C HIS A 14 7.53 2.40 -6.82
N GLN A 15 7.64 3.55 -6.13
CA GLN A 15 7.00 3.76 -4.83
C GLN A 15 5.47 3.63 -4.91
N LEU A 16 4.85 4.23 -5.93
CA LEU A 16 3.43 4.14 -6.16
C LEU A 16 2.98 2.70 -6.43
N HIS A 17 3.70 1.96 -7.27
CA HIS A 17 3.41 0.55 -7.56
C HIS A 17 3.54 -0.34 -6.31
N ALA A 18 4.59 -0.14 -5.51
CA ALA A 18 4.78 -0.86 -4.25
C ALA A 18 3.63 -0.57 -3.27
N ALA A 19 3.24 0.69 -3.11
CA ALA A 19 2.11 1.09 -2.27
C ALA A 19 0.79 0.46 -2.73
N CYS A 20 0.49 0.49 -4.04
CA CYS A 20 -0.71 -0.14 -4.59
C CYS A 20 -0.69 -1.67 -4.47
N SER A 21 0.48 -2.30 -4.56
CA SER A 21 0.63 -3.74 -4.36
C SER A 21 0.39 -4.14 -2.90
N HIS A 22 0.91 -3.36 -1.94
CA HIS A 22 0.62 -3.54 -0.52
C HIS A 22 -0.86 -3.33 -0.21
N LEU A 23 -1.48 -2.29 -0.79
CA LEU A 23 -2.92 -2.05 -0.70
C LEU A 23 -3.72 -3.25 -1.20
N ALA A 24 -3.40 -3.78 -2.39
CA ALA A 24 -4.10 -4.93 -2.96
C ALA A 24 -3.92 -6.21 -2.12
N ALA A 25 -2.75 -6.40 -1.51
CA ALA A 25 -2.50 -7.51 -0.59
C ALA A 25 -3.34 -7.38 0.69
N GLY A 26 -3.39 -6.17 1.29
CA GLY A 26 -4.23 -5.88 2.45
C GLY A 26 -5.73 -5.98 2.14
N ALA A 27 -6.14 -5.59 0.93
CA ALA A 27 -7.52 -5.66 0.48
C ALA A 27 -8.09 -7.09 0.43
N ARG A 28 -7.25 -8.13 0.38
CA ARG A 28 -7.69 -9.55 0.36
C ARG A 28 -8.52 -9.95 1.58
N ALA A 29 -8.41 -9.22 2.69
CA ALA A 29 -9.21 -9.46 3.89
C ALA A 29 -10.61 -8.81 3.85
N PHE A 30 -10.93 -8.03 2.81
CA PHE A 30 -12.17 -7.29 2.66
C PHE A 30 -13.16 -7.98 1.72
N PRO A 31 -14.43 -7.52 1.62
CA PRO A 31 -15.38 -8.03 0.63
C PRO A 31 -14.89 -7.94 -0.81
N SER A 32 -15.45 -8.77 -1.70
CA SER A 32 -15.04 -8.86 -3.11
C SER A 32 -15.06 -7.52 -3.85
N SER A 33 -16.01 -6.64 -3.55
CA SER A 33 -16.10 -5.28 -4.12
C SER A 33 -14.86 -4.43 -3.83
N VAL A 34 -14.31 -4.54 -2.61
CA VAL A 34 -13.10 -3.82 -2.18
C VAL A 34 -11.87 -4.45 -2.84
N GLN A 35 -11.81 -5.78 -2.92
CA GLN A 35 -10.73 -6.50 -3.58
C GLN A 35 -10.63 -6.15 -5.07
N GLU A 36 -11.77 -6.12 -5.77
CA GLU A 36 -11.85 -5.76 -7.19
C GLU A 36 -11.40 -4.31 -7.42
N THR A 37 -11.89 -3.38 -6.59
CA THR A 37 -11.49 -1.96 -6.66
C THR A 37 -9.98 -1.79 -6.43
N ALA A 38 -9.42 -2.44 -5.40
CA ALA A 38 -7.97 -2.39 -5.15
C ALA A 38 -7.17 -3.04 -6.30
N GLY A 39 -7.71 -4.09 -6.91
CA GLY A 39 -7.17 -4.73 -8.11
C GLY A 39 -7.12 -3.77 -9.31
N HIS A 40 -8.20 -3.03 -9.57
CA HIS A 40 -8.26 -2.02 -10.62
C HIS A 40 -7.28 -0.88 -10.40
N VAL A 41 -7.16 -0.37 -9.16
CA VAL A 41 -6.17 0.64 -8.78
C VAL A 41 -4.76 0.18 -9.10
N ARG A 42 -4.40 -1.04 -8.67
CA ARG A 42 -3.08 -1.62 -8.94
C ARG A 42 -2.82 -1.76 -10.44
N HIS A 43 -3.79 -2.28 -11.20
CA HIS A 43 -3.65 -2.49 -12.62
C HIS A 43 -3.49 -1.16 -13.41
N GLY A 44 -4.24 -0.13 -13.02
CA GLY A 44 -4.09 1.21 -13.58
C GLY A 44 -2.68 1.76 -13.38
N VAL A 45 -2.12 1.61 -12.17
CA VAL A 45 -0.75 2.04 -11.85
C VAL A 45 0.31 1.21 -12.58
N GLU A 46 0.12 -0.11 -12.72
CA GLU A 46 0.98 -0.97 -13.53
C GLU A 46 1.04 -0.50 -14.99
N GLY A 47 -0.10 -0.11 -15.57
CA GLY A 47 -0.17 0.46 -16.91
C GLY A 47 0.60 1.78 -17.05
N VAL A 48 0.54 2.65 -16.03
CA VAL A 48 1.31 3.90 -15.98
C VAL A 48 2.81 3.62 -15.87
N GLN A 49 3.21 2.67 -15.01
CA GLN A 49 4.61 2.28 -14.86
C GLN A 49 5.15 1.68 -16.16
N ALA A 50 4.39 0.83 -16.86
CA ALA A 50 4.80 0.28 -18.15
C ALA A 50 4.98 1.37 -19.22
N SER A 51 4.08 2.36 -19.23
CA SER A 51 4.09 3.45 -20.21
C SER A 51 5.22 4.47 -19.97
N LEU A 52 5.51 4.80 -18.71
CA LEU A 52 6.45 5.88 -18.35
C LEU A 52 7.81 5.37 -17.85
N GLY A 53 7.86 4.19 -17.25
CA GLY A 53 9.08 3.66 -16.60
C GLY A 53 10.17 3.23 -17.58
N SER A 54 9.80 2.92 -18.82
CA SER A 54 10.73 2.49 -19.87
C SER A 54 11.42 3.66 -20.60
N ALA A 55 10.85 4.87 -20.56
CA ALA A 55 11.27 6.01 -21.36
C ALA A 55 12.68 6.52 -21.02
N ARG A 56 13.63 6.46 -21.95
CA ARG A 56 15.04 6.89 -21.74
C ARG A 56 15.28 8.37 -22.03
N SER A 57 14.33 9.01 -22.70
CA SER A 57 14.34 10.44 -23.03
C SER A 57 12.92 11.02 -22.98
N PHE A 58 12.80 12.34 -22.87
CA PHE A 58 11.56 13.09 -22.97
C PHE A 58 10.93 12.99 -24.35
N ARG A 59 11.72 12.71 -25.39
CA ARG A 59 11.21 12.50 -26.75
C ARG A 59 10.38 11.22 -26.87
N GLU A 60 10.63 10.23 -26.02
CA GLU A 60 9.84 9.00 -25.92
C GLU A 60 8.52 9.21 -25.15
N LEU A 61 8.38 10.34 -24.44
CA LEU A 61 7.18 10.69 -23.68
C LEU A 61 6.28 11.62 -24.51
N SER A 62 5.28 11.04 -25.16
CA SER A 62 4.29 11.84 -25.88
C SER A 62 3.31 12.52 -24.90
N GLY A 63 2.79 13.69 -25.29
CA GLY A 63 1.76 14.39 -24.52
C GLY A 63 0.51 13.54 -24.28
N LEU A 64 0.17 12.67 -25.23
CA LEU A 64 -0.93 11.71 -25.09
C LEU A 64 -0.64 10.67 -24.00
N VAL A 65 0.56 10.08 -23.98
CA VAL A 65 0.97 9.10 -22.96
C VAL A 65 0.98 9.76 -21.57
N LEU A 66 1.46 11.00 -21.46
CA LEU A 66 1.43 11.75 -20.21
C LEU A 66 0.00 12.06 -19.75
N ALA A 67 -0.88 12.46 -20.66
CA ALA A 67 -2.29 12.74 -20.36
C ALA A 67 -3.02 11.48 -19.89
N GLN A 68 -2.86 10.36 -20.61
CA GLN A 68 -3.43 9.06 -20.25
C GLN A 68 -2.88 8.56 -18.92
N SER A 69 -1.58 8.73 -18.68
CA SER A 69 -0.95 8.32 -17.43
C SER A 69 -1.50 9.10 -16.24
N ARG A 70 -1.60 10.43 -16.38
CA ARG A 70 -2.18 11.30 -15.36
C ARG A 70 -3.62 10.91 -15.06
N ASP A 71 -4.43 10.71 -16.10
CA ASP A 71 -5.83 10.33 -15.99
C ASP A 71 -6.01 8.96 -15.30
N SER A 72 -5.15 7.97 -15.62
CA SER A 72 -5.13 6.69 -14.92
C SER A 72 -4.72 6.80 -13.45
N VAL A 73 -3.75 7.65 -13.10
CA VAL A 73 -3.41 7.93 -11.69
C VAL A 73 -4.56 8.64 -10.97
N THR A 74 -5.21 9.61 -11.60
CA THR A 74 -6.37 10.30 -11.02
C THR A 74 -7.52 9.33 -10.76
N ARG A 75 -7.83 8.42 -11.71
CA ARG A 75 -8.83 7.37 -11.50
C ARG A 75 -8.46 6.46 -10.33
N ALA A 76 -7.21 6.02 -10.27
CA ALA A 76 -6.71 5.18 -9.18
C ALA A 76 -6.88 5.87 -7.81
N GLN A 77 -6.58 7.17 -7.74
CA GLN A 77 -6.77 7.98 -6.54
C GLN A 77 -8.26 8.08 -6.14
N LEU A 78 -9.15 8.41 -7.09
CA LEU A 78 -10.59 8.53 -6.81
C LEU A 78 -11.20 7.18 -6.35
N SER A 79 -10.79 6.08 -6.97
CA SER A 79 -11.20 4.74 -6.54
C SER A 79 -10.70 4.41 -5.13
N LEU A 80 -9.49 4.83 -4.77
CA LEU A 80 -8.97 4.67 -3.42
C LEU A 80 -9.75 5.51 -2.40
N GLU A 81 -10.06 6.76 -2.71
CA GLU A 81 -10.90 7.63 -1.86
C GLU A 81 -12.28 7.01 -1.61
N GLY A 82 -12.93 6.50 -2.67
CA GLY A 82 -14.21 5.80 -2.54
C GLY A 82 -14.12 4.52 -1.70
N LEU A 83 -12.99 3.78 -1.80
CA LEU A 83 -12.74 2.60 -0.99
C LEU A 83 -12.59 2.96 0.50
N LEU A 84 -11.82 4.02 0.81
CA LEU A 84 -11.64 4.50 2.19
C LEU A 84 -12.97 4.91 2.83
N GLU A 85 -13.81 5.63 2.09
CA GLU A 85 -15.15 6.00 2.55
C GLU A 85 -16.00 4.76 2.81
N HIS A 86 -15.99 3.79 1.89
CA HIS A 86 -16.76 2.55 2.03
C HIS A 86 -16.34 1.73 3.26
N VAL A 87 -15.03 1.58 3.50
CA VAL A 87 -14.52 0.86 4.70
C VAL A 87 -14.86 1.63 5.98
N GLY A 88 -14.83 2.96 5.95
CA GLY A 88 -15.23 3.79 7.08
C GLY A 88 -16.71 3.63 7.46
N GLN A 89 -17.58 3.54 6.45
CA GLN A 89 -19.03 3.36 6.66
C GLN A 89 -19.42 1.92 7.01
N HIS A 90 -18.65 0.95 6.52
CA HIS A 90 -18.94 -0.47 6.67
C HIS A 90 -17.73 -1.17 7.27
N THR A 91 -17.62 -1.21 8.60
CA THR A 91 -16.58 -2.01 9.27
C THR A 91 -16.85 -3.50 9.03
N PRO A 92 -16.12 -4.16 8.12
CA PRO A 92 -16.43 -5.52 7.76
C PRO A 92 -15.93 -6.48 8.86
N LEU A 93 -16.79 -7.39 9.32
CA LEU A 93 -16.44 -8.44 10.29
C LEU A 93 -15.17 -9.27 9.95
N PRO A 94 -14.82 -9.56 8.68
CA PRO A 94 -13.58 -10.28 8.34
C PRO A 94 -12.32 -9.40 8.26
N TRP A 95 -12.36 -8.13 8.67
CA TRP A 95 -11.19 -7.24 8.56
C TRP A 95 -10.01 -7.73 9.41
N LEU A 96 -9.02 -8.34 8.74
CA LEU A 96 -7.73 -8.65 9.34
C LEU A 96 -6.89 -7.37 9.46
N VAL A 97 -6.85 -6.81 10.66
CA VAL A 97 -5.88 -5.78 11.06
C VAL A 97 -4.65 -6.44 11.68
N GLY A 98 -3.48 -5.81 11.53
CA GLY A 98 -2.22 -6.30 12.08
C GLY A 98 -1.00 -5.77 11.31
N PRO A 99 0.22 -6.09 11.78
CA PRO A 99 0.56 -7.04 12.83
C PRO A 99 0.28 -6.51 14.25
N PHE A 100 -0.18 -7.38 15.14
CA PHE A 100 -0.34 -7.08 16.57
C PHE A 100 0.63 -7.95 17.38
N ALA A 101 1.26 -7.35 18.38
CA ALA A 101 2.07 -8.05 19.38
C ALA A 101 1.37 -7.95 20.74
N PRO A 102 1.39 -9.00 21.57
CA PRO A 102 0.83 -8.93 22.91
C PRO A 102 1.62 -7.93 23.76
N ALA A 103 0.92 -6.97 24.36
CA ALA A 103 1.52 -6.03 25.31
C ALA A 103 1.75 -6.67 26.69
N LEU A 104 0.99 -7.72 27.01
CA LEU A 104 1.03 -8.46 28.26
C LEU A 104 1.17 -9.94 27.94
N VAL A 105 2.08 -10.62 28.64
CA VAL A 105 2.32 -12.06 28.53
C VAL A 105 2.13 -12.65 29.92
N GLU A 106 1.12 -13.50 30.08
CA GLU A 106 0.88 -14.25 31.31
C GLU A 106 1.84 -15.45 31.36
N TYR A 107 2.51 -15.65 32.50
CA TYR A 107 3.43 -16.75 32.72
C TYR A 107 2.79 -17.77 33.68
N PRO A 108 2.92 -19.07 33.42
CA PRO A 108 2.46 -20.09 34.35
C PRO A 108 3.21 -19.95 35.68
N GLU A 109 2.49 -20.09 36.79
CA GLU A 109 2.98 -19.86 38.16
C GLU A 109 4.18 -20.73 38.54
N ASP A 110 4.38 -21.85 37.84
CA ASP A 110 5.36 -22.89 38.17
C ASP A 110 6.69 -22.79 37.40
N VAL A 111 6.89 -21.77 36.55
CA VAL A 111 8.13 -21.61 35.76
C VAL A 111 8.92 -20.39 36.24
N PRO A 112 10.20 -20.55 36.63
CA PRO A 112 11.02 -19.41 37.01
C PRO A 112 11.16 -18.45 35.82
N VAL A 113 10.66 -17.23 35.98
CA VAL A 113 10.71 -16.20 34.94
C VAL A 113 12.16 -15.73 34.75
N GLU A 114 12.72 -16.00 33.58
CA GLU A 114 14.04 -15.52 33.20
C GLU A 114 13.98 -14.00 32.93
N MET A 115 14.40 -13.22 33.92
CA MET A 115 14.29 -11.75 33.92
C MET A 115 15.15 -11.07 32.84
N SER A 116 16.17 -11.74 32.30
CA SER A 116 17.03 -11.25 31.20
C SER A 116 16.27 -11.02 29.88
N LYS A 117 15.09 -11.61 29.71
CA LYS A 117 14.24 -11.43 28.51
C LYS A 117 13.41 -10.14 28.54
N TRP A 118 13.38 -9.43 29.68
CA TRP A 118 12.42 -8.35 29.95
C TRP A 118 13.00 -6.93 29.88
N GLU A 119 14.22 -6.74 29.37
CA GLU A 119 14.74 -5.38 29.10
C GLU A 119 13.86 -4.67 28.05
N GLY A 120 12.90 -3.86 28.53
CA GLY A 120 12.05 -3.00 27.69
C GLY A 120 10.53 -3.14 27.88
N CYS A 121 10.04 -4.06 28.71
CA CYS A 121 8.60 -4.16 29.00
C CYS A 121 8.18 -3.17 30.10
N VAL A 122 7.17 -2.35 29.81
CA VAL A 122 6.55 -1.45 30.78
C VAL A 122 5.59 -2.25 31.66
N THR A 123 5.87 -2.37 32.95
CA THR A 123 4.93 -2.88 33.95
C THR A 123 3.94 -1.77 34.31
N VAL A 124 2.65 -1.99 34.05
CA VAL A 124 1.60 -1.08 34.51
C VAL A 124 1.21 -1.50 35.93
N GLY A 125 1.52 -0.63 36.90
CA GLY A 125 1.09 -0.75 38.29
C GLY A 125 -0.25 -0.09 38.54
#